data_AF-A0A5P0ZLL0-F1
#
_entry.id   AF-A0A5P0ZLL0-F1
#
_cell.length_a   1.000
_cell.length_b   1.000
_cell.length_c   1.000
_cell.angle_alpha   90.00
_cell.angle_beta   90.00
_cell.angle_gamma   90.00
#
_symmetry.space_group_name_H-M   'P 1'
#
loop_
_entity.id
_entity.type
_entity.pdbx_description
1 polymer ?
#
loop_
_entity_poly.entity_id
_entity_poly.type
_entity_poly.pdbx_seq_one_letter_code
_entity_poly.pdbx_strand_id
1 'polypeptide(L)'
;MTKRGKISACLIILVITICLGSITFGIKTFFMVQEEHEEQIHKLNEMNIVDDMIKNYTGIESVTFTYVESNNVTDGYTYSFFLNDENYKINYDYLWSYTILGDKKIASKGYPSAGKYSFKPTKDSNVDIPTKYLRSKPLQKANIDNLKIKYRLKADK
;
A
#
# COMPACT_ATOMS: atom_id res chain seq x y z
N MET A 1 -59.91 -13.27 -12.67
CA MET A 1 -59.19 -12.04 -12.27
C MET A 1 -59.77 -10.84 -13.01
N THR A 2 -60.33 -9.87 -12.29
CA THR A 2 -60.89 -8.63 -12.86
C THR A 2 -59.78 -7.73 -13.41
N LYS A 3 -60.07 -6.89 -14.43
CA LYS A 3 -59.11 -5.94 -15.03
C LYS A 3 -58.40 -5.08 -13.96
N ARG A 4 -59.10 -4.71 -12.89
CA ARG A 4 -58.56 -3.95 -11.75
C ARG A 4 -57.49 -4.71 -10.96
N GLY A 5 -57.66 -6.01 -10.70
CA GLY A 5 -56.68 -6.83 -9.98
C GLY A 5 -55.36 -7.03 -10.76
N LYS A 6 -55.42 -7.09 -12.10
CA LYS A 6 -54.23 -7.15 -12.95
C LYS A 6 -53.44 -5.83 -12.94
N ILE A 7 -54.14 -4.69 -12.94
CA ILE A 7 -53.52 -3.35 -12.87
C ILE A 7 -52.83 -3.14 -11.51
N SER A 8 -53.47 -3.51 -10.40
CA SER A 8 -52.85 -3.44 -9.06
C SER A 8 -51.60 -4.34 -8.96
N ALA A 9 -51.64 -5.56 -9.51
CA ALA A 9 -50.47 -6.44 -9.51
C ALA A 9 -49.31 -5.87 -10.33
N CYS A 10 -49.57 -5.27 -11.51
CA CYS A 10 -48.53 -4.61 -12.30
C CYS A 10 -47.90 -3.41 -11.58
N LEU A 11 -48.70 -2.59 -10.89
CA LEU A 11 -48.17 -1.45 -10.10
C LEU A 11 -47.26 -1.92 -8.96
N ILE A 12 -47.63 -3.00 -8.27
CA ILE A 12 -46.80 -3.56 -7.19
C ILE A 12 -45.46 -4.06 -7.74
N ILE A 13 -45.47 -4.78 -8.87
CA ILE A 13 -44.24 -5.26 -9.51
C ILE A 13 -43.35 -4.09 -9.94
N LEU A 14 -43.94 -3.02 -10.50
CA LEU A 14 -43.21 -1.82 -10.91
C LEU A 14 -42.51 -1.15 -9.71
N VAL A 15 -43.23 -0.95 -8.60
CA VAL A 15 -42.68 -0.35 -7.38
C VAL A 15 -41.54 -1.18 -6.80
N ILE A 16 -41.71 -2.50 -6.72
CA ILE A 16 -40.66 -3.41 -6.25
C ILE A 16 -39.42 -3.32 -7.14
N THR A 17 -39.60 -3.24 -8.47
CA THR A 17 -38.48 -3.15 -9.42
C THR A 17 -37.72 -1.83 -9.26
N ILE A 18 -38.42 -0.71 -9.05
CA ILE A 18 -37.80 0.59 -8.79
C ILE A 18 -37.02 0.55 -7.46
N CYS A 19 -37.63 0.03 -6.39
CA CYS A 19 -36.97 -0.07 -5.09
C CYS A 19 -35.70 -0.94 -5.13
N LEU A 20 -35.76 -2.11 -5.77
CA LEU A 20 -34.60 -2.98 -5.95
C LEU A 20 -33.51 -2.33 -6.81
N GLY A 21 -33.90 -1.62 -7.87
CA GLY A 21 -32.97 -0.85 -8.71
C GLY A 21 -32.25 0.26 -7.94
N SER A 22 -32.98 1.02 -7.13
CA SER A 22 -32.40 2.10 -6.32
C SER A 22 -31.44 1.58 -5.25
N ILE A 23 -31.78 0.47 -4.58
CA ILE A 23 -30.92 -0.14 -3.55
C ILE A 23 -29.64 -0.68 -4.19
N THR A 24 -29.75 -1.44 -5.28
CA THR A 24 -28.57 -2.02 -5.96
C THR A 24 -27.65 -0.94 -6.54
N PHE A 25 -28.21 0.14 -7.10
CA PHE A 25 -27.45 1.29 -7.57
C PHE A 25 -26.75 2.05 -6.43
N GLY A 26 -27.46 2.27 -5.31
CA GLY A 26 -26.91 2.91 -4.12
C GLY A 26 -25.74 2.13 -3.52
N ILE A 27 -25.90 0.80 -3.38
CA ILE A 27 -24.84 -0.10 -2.90
C ILE A 27 -23.62 -0.07 -3.82
N LYS A 28 -23.82 -0.15 -5.14
CA LYS A 28 -22.72 -0.09 -6.12
C LYS A 28 -21.95 1.22 -6.01
N THR A 29 -22.67 2.34 -5.91
CA THR A 29 -22.07 3.67 -5.80
C THR A 29 -21.31 3.82 -4.48
N PHE A 30 -21.86 3.30 -3.38
CA PHE A 30 -21.19 3.30 -2.07
C PHE A 30 -19.86 2.55 -2.10
N PHE A 31 -19.83 1.34 -2.66
CA PHE A 31 -18.60 0.56 -2.78
C PHE A 31 -17.56 1.23 -3.69
N MET A 32 -17.99 1.88 -4.78
CA MET A 32 -17.06 2.65 -5.63
C MET A 32 -16.41 3.81 -4.86
N VAL A 33 -17.19 4.57 -4.10
CA VAL A 33 -16.67 5.68 -3.29
C VAL A 33 -15.71 5.17 -2.20
N GLN A 34 -16.03 4.03 -1.58
CA GLN A 34 -15.15 3.41 -0.59
C GLN A 34 -13.82 2.97 -1.21
N GLU A 35 -13.85 2.32 -2.38
CA GLU A 35 -12.63 1.91 -3.08
C GLU A 35 -11.76 3.12 -3.49
N GLU A 36 -12.36 4.21 -3.96
CA GLU A 36 -11.63 5.44 -4.26
C GLU A 36 -11.00 6.07 -3.02
N HIS A 37 -11.72 6.07 -1.90
CA HIS A 37 -11.21 6.61 -0.64
C HIS A 37 -10.04 5.77 -0.09
N GLU A 38 -10.16 4.45 -0.10
CA GLU A 38 -9.08 3.54 0.29
C GLU A 38 -7.85 3.77 -0.60
N GLU A 39 -8.03 3.87 -1.92
CA GLU A 39 -6.92 4.12 -2.85
C GLU A 39 -6.20 5.46 -2.56
N GLN A 40 -6.93 6.51 -2.18
CA GLN A 40 -6.33 7.78 -1.76
C GLN A 40 -5.51 7.63 -0.46
N ILE A 41 -6.00 6.85 0.50
CA ILE A 41 -5.27 6.56 1.74
C ILE A 41 -3.96 5.85 1.42
N HIS A 42 -4.00 4.86 0.53
CA HIS A 42 -2.81 4.09 0.16
C HIS A 42 -1.77 4.92 -0.58
N LYS A 43 -2.17 5.75 -1.54
CA LYS A 43 -1.25 6.69 -2.21
C LYS A 43 -0.55 7.62 -1.24
N LEU A 44 -1.29 8.16 -0.27
CA LEU A 44 -0.74 9.02 0.77
C LEU A 44 0.29 8.26 1.63
N ASN A 45 -0.04 7.03 2.02
CA ASN A 45 0.85 6.20 2.81
C ASN A 45 2.12 5.81 2.04
N GLU A 46 1.99 5.44 0.76
CA GLU A 46 3.11 5.16 -0.14
C GLU A 46 4.02 6.38 -0.29
N MET A 47 3.45 7.59 -0.43
CA MET A 47 4.23 8.83 -0.43
C MET A 47 4.95 9.08 0.91
N ASN A 48 4.30 8.84 2.04
CA ASN A 48 4.92 8.98 3.37
C ASN A 48 6.09 8.00 3.55
N ILE A 49 5.99 6.78 3.01
CA ILE A 49 7.07 5.80 3.00
C ILE A 49 8.22 6.31 2.16
N VAL A 50 7.96 6.78 0.94
CA VAL A 50 8.99 7.33 0.05
C VAL A 50 9.71 8.50 0.71
N ASP A 51 8.97 9.44 1.32
CA ASP A 51 9.53 10.60 2.02
C ASP A 51 10.38 10.22 3.24
N ASP A 52 9.98 9.19 3.99
CA ASP A 52 10.83 8.63 5.05
C ASP A 52 12.10 7.96 4.48
N MET A 53 11.97 7.23 3.38
CA MET A 53 13.09 6.50 2.78
C MET A 53 14.18 7.44 2.27
N ILE A 54 13.84 8.48 1.52
CA ILE A 54 14.82 9.46 1.01
C ILE A 54 15.49 10.29 2.12
N LYS A 55 14.82 10.47 3.27
CA LYS A 55 15.38 11.20 4.41
C LYS A 55 16.46 10.39 5.10
N ASN A 56 16.29 9.07 5.13
CA ASN A 56 17.12 8.15 5.89
C ASN A 56 18.15 7.38 5.04
N TYR A 57 17.92 7.25 3.73
CA TYR A 57 18.75 6.44 2.83
C TYR A 57 19.12 7.21 1.56
N THR A 58 20.26 6.83 0.99
CA THR A 58 20.88 7.54 -0.14
C THR A 58 20.96 6.62 -1.35
N GLY A 59 20.95 7.21 -2.55
CA GLY A 59 20.99 6.47 -3.81
C GLY A 59 19.76 5.61 -4.05
N ILE A 60 18.58 6.07 -3.59
CA ILE A 60 17.30 5.52 -4.01
C ILE A 60 16.90 6.22 -5.32
N GLU A 61 16.73 5.43 -6.36
CA GLU A 61 16.37 5.83 -7.72
C GLU A 61 14.93 5.40 -8.05
N SER A 62 14.47 4.28 -7.49
CA SER A 62 13.09 3.83 -7.65
C SER A 62 12.56 3.11 -6.41
N VAL A 63 11.25 3.15 -6.23
CA VAL A 63 10.50 2.40 -5.21
C VAL A 63 9.37 1.67 -5.91
N THR A 64 9.29 0.35 -5.73
CA THR A 64 8.24 -0.49 -6.32
C THR A 64 7.44 -1.15 -5.22
N PHE A 65 6.21 -0.68 -5.00
CA PHE A 65 5.28 -1.31 -4.06
C PHE A 65 4.74 -2.60 -4.65
N THR A 66 4.78 -3.67 -3.86
CA THR A 66 4.47 -5.03 -4.32
C THR A 66 3.23 -5.60 -3.66
N TYR A 67 3.10 -5.39 -2.35
CA TYR A 67 2.04 -5.98 -1.56
C TYR A 67 1.65 -5.05 -0.42
N VAL A 68 0.37 -5.03 -0.08
CA VAL A 68 -0.17 -4.29 1.06
C VAL A 68 -1.09 -5.22 1.83
N GLU A 69 -0.86 -5.34 3.12
CA GLU A 69 -1.67 -6.15 4.03
C GLU A 69 -2.35 -5.25 5.06
N SER A 70 -3.63 -5.49 5.35
CA SER A 70 -4.30 -4.85 6.48
C SER A 70 -3.78 -5.42 7.79
N ASN A 71 -3.33 -4.56 8.69
CA ASN A 71 -2.98 -4.94 10.05
C ASN A 71 -4.22 -4.82 10.95
N ASN A 72 -4.86 -5.95 11.19
CA ASN A 72 -6.09 -6.04 11.99
C ASN A 72 -5.88 -5.73 13.49
N VAL A 73 -4.63 -5.75 13.98
CA VAL A 73 -4.32 -5.54 15.40
C VAL A 73 -4.16 -4.06 15.71
N THR A 74 -3.53 -3.32 14.80
CA THR A 74 -3.17 -1.91 15.03
C THR A 74 -3.97 -0.93 14.18
N ASP A 75 -5.02 -1.40 13.52
CA ASP A 75 -5.89 -0.65 12.61
C ASP A 75 -5.06 0.13 11.57
N GLY A 76 -4.39 -0.58 10.66
CA GLY A 76 -3.43 0.03 9.72
C GLY A 76 -3.04 -0.89 8.57
N TYR A 77 -1.89 -0.62 7.95
CA TYR A 77 -1.42 -1.36 6.78
C TYR A 77 0.09 -1.64 6.84
N THR A 78 0.49 -2.82 6.38
CA THR A 78 1.88 -3.17 6.13
C THR A 78 2.15 -3.17 4.64
N TYR A 79 3.08 -2.33 4.21
CA TYR A 79 3.49 -2.16 2.82
C TYR A 79 4.80 -2.88 2.59
N SER A 80 4.85 -3.71 1.55
CA SER A 80 6.06 -4.40 1.12
C SER A 80 6.52 -3.89 -0.24
N PHE A 81 7.81 -3.58 -0.38
CA PHE A 81 8.33 -2.90 -1.57
C PHE A 81 9.80 -3.22 -1.86
N PHE A 82 10.20 -3.01 -3.12
CA PHE A 82 11.59 -3.05 -3.58
C PHE A 82 12.13 -1.65 -3.85
N LEU A 83 13.46 -1.51 -3.83
CA LEU A 83 14.16 -0.28 -4.21
C LEU A 83 14.99 -0.49 -5.48
N ASN A 84 15.23 0.56 -6.25
CA ASN A 84 16.17 0.58 -7.38
C ASN A 84 15.95 -0.54 -8.39
N ASP A 85 14.68 -0.86 -8.64
CA ASP A 85 14.25 -1.95 -9.52
C ASP A 85 14.84 -3.33 -9.11
N GLU A 86 15.22 -3.48 -7.84
CA GLU A 86 15.50 -4.78 -7.23
C GLU A 86 14.27 -5.68 -7.40
N ASN A 87 14.52 -6.97 -7.61
CA ASN A 87 13.49 -7.97 -7.77
C ASN A 87 13.70 -9.11 -6.78
N TYR A 88 12.66 -9.93 -6.59
CA TYR A 88 12.73 -11.08 -5.71
C TYR A 88 13.90 -12.00 -6.12
N LYS A 89 14.70 -12.41 -5.13
CA LYS A 89 15.51 -13.63 -5.20
C LYS A 89 14.79 -14.73 -4.41
N ILE A 90 15.52 -15.79 -4.08
CA ILE A 90 15.09 -16.82 -3.13
C ILE A 90 14.57 -16.14 -1.85
N ASN A 91 13.41 -16.58 -1.35
CA ASN A 91 12.83 -16.19 -0.07
C ASN A 91 12.57 -14.68 0.19
N TYR A 92 12.29 -13.88 -0.84
CA TYR A 92 11.98 -12.44 -0.70
C TYR A 92 13.11 -11.60 -0.10
N ASP A 93 14.36 -12.01 -0.31
CA ASP A 93 15.50 -11.44 0.41
C ASP A 93 15.71 -9.91 0.24
N TYR A 94 15.22 -9.31 -0.85
CA TYR A 94 15.34 -7.88 -1.13
C TYR A 94 14.13 -7.04 -0.69
N LEU A 95 13.14 -7.65 -0.05
CA LEU A 95 11.87 -7.01 0.27
C LEU A 95 11.97 -6.14 1.52
N TRP A 96 11.60 -4.87 1.39
CA TRP A 96 11.38 -3.97 2.51
C TRP A 96 9.95 -4.07 3.01
N SER A 97 9.73 -3.74 4.29
CA SER A 97 8.40 -3.71 4.88
C SER A 97 8.22 -2.49 5.79
N TYR A 98 7.15 -1.73 5.61
CA TYR A 98 6.78 -0.60 6.49
C TYR A 98 5.37 -0.82 7.03
N THR A 99 5.20 -0.75 8.35
CA THR A 99 3.87 -0.77 8.97
C THR A 99 3.45 0.65 9.30
N ILE A 100 2.27 1.04 8.80
CA ILE A 100 1.63 2.33 9.04
C ILE A 100 0.36 2.09 9.84
N LEU A 101 0.19 2.85 10.92
CA LEU A 101 -1.00 2.83 11.77
C LEU A 101 -2.13 3.67 11.16
N GLY A 102 -3.35 3.54 11.68
CA GLY A 102 -4.52 4.31 11.23
C GLY A 102 -4.36 5.82 11.40
N ASP A 103 -3.49 6.27 12.31
CA ASP A 103 -3.09 7.68 12.46
C ASP A 103 -2.01 8.12 11.45
N LYS A 104 -1.70 7.27 10.47
CA LYS A 104 -0.74 7.48 9.37
C LYS A 104 0.72 7.60 9.81
N LYS A 105 1.05 7.20 11.05
CA LYS A 105 2.44 7.12 11.51
C LYS A 105 3.08 5.80 11.14
N ILE A 106 4.35 5.85 10.78
CA ILE A 106 5.19 4.65 10.58
C ILE A 106 5.50 4.05 11.95
N ALA A 107 4.93 2.87 12.25
CA ALA A 107 5.14 2.16 13.50
C ALA A 107 6.42 1.30 13.48
N SER A 108 6.68 0.62 12.36
CA SER A 108 7.82 -0.28 12.24
C SER A 108 8.37 -0.36 10.83
N LYS A 109 9.65 -0.71 10.74
CA LYS A 109 10.41 -0.85 9.49
C LYS A 109 11.12 -2.20 9.49
N GLY A 110 10.83 -3.02 8.51
CA GLY A 110 11.50 -4.26 8.16
C GLY A 110 12.51 -4.00 7.04
N TYR A 111 13.70 -4.56 7.21
CA TYR A 111 14.81 -4.43 6.27
C TYR A 111 14.98 -5.72 5.46
N PRO A 112 15.46 -5.62 4.21
CA PRO A 112 15.79 -6.80 3.44
C PRO A 112 16.93 -7.60 4.08
N SER A 113 16.96 -8.91 3.85
CA SER A 113 18.04 -9.81 4.27
C SER A 113 19.23 -9.80 3.30
N ALA A 114 19.03 -9.35 2.05
CA ALA A 114 20.08 -9.21 1.04
C ALA A 114 20.04 -7.84 0.34
N GLY A 115 21.10 -7.53 -0.42
CA GLY A 115 21.22 -6.29 -1.18
C GLY A 115 21.94 -5.16 -0.46
N LYS A 116 22.01 -4.02 -1.14
CA LYS A 116 22.82 -2.86 -0.72
C LYS A 116 22.38 -2.31 0.63
N TYR A 117 21.11 -2.48 0.96
CA TYR A 117 20.49 -1.96 2.18
C TYR A 117 20.11 -3.06 3.19
N SER A 118 20.60 -4.28 3.00
CA SER A 118 20.33 -5.40 3.90
C SER A 118 20.75 -5.12 5.34
N PHE A 119 19.97 -5.66 6.28
CA PHE A 119 20.38 -5.68 7.67
C PHE A 119 21.51 -6.71 7.86
N LYS A 120 22.74 -6.23 8.05
CA LYS A 120 23.89 -7.10 8.35
C LYS A 120 24.08 -7.17 9.87
N PRO A 121 23.84 -8.34 10.50
CA PRO A 121 24.08 -8.49 11.93
C PRO A 121 25.57 -8.33 12.24
N THR A 122 25.91 -7.37 13.09
CA THR A 122 27.26 -7.18 13.63
C THR A 122 27.51 -8.24 14.72
N LYS A 123 27.74 -9.49 14.34
CA LYS A 123 28.17 -10.53 15.30
C LYS A 123 29.65 -10.92 15.20
N ASP A 124 30.34 -10.55 14.12
CA ASP A 124 31.80 -10.71 13.98
C ASP A 124 32.39 -9.49 13.26
N SER A 125 32.80 -8.47 14.00
CA SER A 125 33.41 -7.26 13.45
C SER A 125 34.90 -7.47 13.11
N ASN A 126 35.18 -8.36 12.14
CA ASN A 126 36.46 -8.43 11.41
C ASN A 126 36.28 -8.15 9.92
N VAL A 127 35.07 -7.82 9.47
CA VAL A 127 34.81 -7.37 8.11
C VAL A 127 34.70 -5.85 8.14
N ASP A 128 35.72 -5.18 7.61
CA ASP A 128 35.79 -3.74 7.40
C ASP A 128 34.71 -3.33 6.39
N ILE A 129 33.47 -3.18 6.86
CA ILE A 129 32.37 -2.67 6.03
C ILE A 129 32.63 -1.19 5.80
N PRO A 130 32.77 -0.71 4.54
CA PRO A 130 32.99 0.70 4.28
C PRO A 130 31.91 1.55 4.95
N THR A 131 32.33 2.56 5.69
CA THR A 131 31.47 3.41 6.54
C THR A 131 30.30 4.06 5.81
N LYS A 132 30.38 4.22 4.47
CA LYS A 132 29.25 4.66 3.62
C LYS A 132 28.04 3.71 3.63
N TYR A 133 28.23 2.47 4.06
CA TYR A 133 27.17 1.47 4.26
C TYR A 133 26.82 1.27 5.73
N LEU A 134 27.55 1.92 6.64
CA LEU A 134 27.25 1.93 8.08
C LEU A 134 26.27 3.07 8.39
N ARG A 135 25.22 2.73 9.14
CA ARG A 135 24.03 3.57 9.44
C ARG A 135 24.30 4.86 10.24
N SER A 136 25.54 5.29 10.44
CA SER A 136 25.88 6.42 11.31
C SER A 136 25.97 7.79 10.61
N LYS A 137 25.80 7.87 9.28
CA LYS A 137 25.77 9.16 8.56
C LYS A 137 24.71 9.22 7.44
N PRO A 138 23.67 10.07 7.55
CA PRO A 138 22.83 10.42 6.41
C PRO A 138 23.66 11.29 5.45
N LEU A 139 23.80 10.89 4.18
CA LEU A 139 24.55 11.68 3.18
C LEU A 139 23.66 12.06 1.98
N GLN A 140 23.15 13.29 2.04
CA GLN A 140 22.41 14.05 1.03
C GLN A 140 20.99 13.59 0.70
N LYS A 141 20.07 14.57 0.83
CA LYS A 141 18.66 14.52 0.39
C LYS A 141 18.59 14.03 -1.05
N ALA A 142 17.96 12.88 -1.30
CA ALA A 142 17.45 12.59 -2.63
C ALA A 142 16.27 13.54 -2.91
N ASN A 143 16.19 14.10 -4.12
CA ASN A 143 15.01 14.84 -4.55
C ASN A 143 13.92 13.85 -4.94
N ILE A 144 12.74 13.93 -4.30
CA ILE A 144 11.54 13.13 -4.63
C ILE A 144 11.21 13.23 -6.11
N ASP A 145 11.38 14.42 -6.70
CA ASP A 145 10.99 14.69 -8.09
C ASP A 145 11.74 13.81 -9.11
N ASN A 146 12.90 13.26 -8.71
CA ASN A 146 13.74 12.42 -9.57
C ASN A 146 13.53 10.91 -9.31
N LEU A 147 12.63 10.54 -8.41
CA LEU A 147 12.43 9.15 -7.99
C LEU A 147 11.28 8.51 -8.78
N LYS A 148 11.54 7.33 -9.36
CA LYS A 148 10.50 6.56 -10.03
C LYS A 148 9.68 5.78 -9.01
N ILE A 149 8.45 6.21 -8.76
CA ILE A 149 7.51 5.50 -7.88
C ILE A 149 6.62 4.59 -8.73
N LYS A 150 6.70 3.28 -8.51
CA LYS A 150 5.73 2.31 -9.05
C LYS A 150 4.76 1.94 -7.94
N TYR A 151 3.57 2.51 -8.04
CA TYR A 151 2.44 2.19 -7.18
C TYR A 151 1.93 0.77 -7.45
N ARG A 152 1.27 0.18 -6.46
CA ARG A 152 0.66 -1.16 -6.54
C ARG A 152 -0.39 -1.26 -7.67
N LEU A 153 -0.51 -2.44 -8.27
CA LEU A 153 -1.54 -2.77 -9.25
C LEU A 153 -2.83 -3.22 -8.54
N LYS A 154 -3.50 -2.29 -7.84
CA LYS A 154 -4.64 -2.57 -6.92
C LYS A 154 -4.26 -3.54 -5.79
N ALA A 155 -4.90 -3.38 -4.63
CA ALA A 155 -4.74 -4.35 -3.54
C ALA A 155 -5.35 -5.68 -3.99
N ASP A 156 -4.60 -6.78 -3.88
CA ASP A 156 -5.19 -8.12 -3.95
C ASP A 156 -6.18 -8.23 -2.79
N LYS A 157 -7.47 -8.42 -3.11
CA LYS A 157 -8.53 -8.70 -2.12
C LYS A 157 -8.47 -10.16 -1.71
#